data_AF-A0A349DFS0-F1
#
_entry.id   AF-A0A349DFS0-F1
#
_cell.length_a   1.000
_cell.length_b   1.000
_cell.length_c   1.000
_cell.angle_alpha   90.00
_cell.angle_beta   90.00
_cell.angle_gamma   90.00
#
_symmetry.space_group_name_H-M   'P 1'
#
loop_
_entity.id
_entity.type
_entity.pdbx_description
1 polymer ?
#
loop_
_entity_poly.entity_id
_entity_poly.type
_entity_poly.pdbx_seq_one_letter_code
_entity_poly.pdbx_strand_id
1 'polypeptide(L)'
;MNHHNQPETSLGVKLPTNNLGSVPATLSAKPHWYQRLKKRWGVKSDWQALMIFITFGCAGPSVLYVKDVIWYLIGNPQSIWLKVVLYPILIFPTYQVLLLMYAFIFGQFKFFYRRWQKLGQRVGRYFSRAFIYM
;
A
#
# COMPACT_ATOMS: atom_id res chain seq x y z
N MET A 1 40.19 -57.82 39.62
CA MET A 1 38.77 -57.82 39.18
C MET A 1 38.55 -56.66 38.22
N ASN A 2 38.51 -57.00 36.94
CA ASN A 2 37.59 -56.52 35.91
C ASN A 2 37.35 -55.03 35.63
N HIS A 3 37.73 -54.68 34.40
CA HIS A 3 36.99 -53.88 33.40
C HIS A 3 36.79 -52.38 33.63
N HIS A 4 37.58 -51.55 32.92
CA HIS A 4 36.99 -50.83 31.79
C HIS A 4 38.01 -50.57 30.68
N ASN A 5 37.53 -50.83 29.48
CA ASN A 5 38.21 -50.78 28.19
C ASN A 5 37.98 -49.39 27.57
N GLN A 6 38.83 -49.02 26.60
CA GLN A 6 38.62 -48.01 25.53
C GLN A 6 39.28 -46.60 25.65
N PRO A 7 39.70 -46.03 24.50
CA PRO A 7 41.06 -45.52 24.31
C PRO A 7 41.10 -44.02 23.95
N GLU A 8 42.30 -43.44 24.02
CA GLU A 8 42.78 -42.39 23.11
C GLU A 8 41.72 -41.42 22.55
N THR A 9 41.35 -40.38 23.32
CA THR A 9 40.77 -39.15 22.73
C THR A 9 41.42 -37.91 23.33
N SER A 10 42.76 -37.91 23.29
CA SER A 10 43.64 -36.77 23.49
C SER A 10 43.71 -35.89 22.24
N LEU A 11 42.57 -35.52 21.65
CA LEU A 11 42.51 -34.36 20.76
C LEU A 11 42.09 -33.16 21.57
N GLY A 12 43.10 -32.60 22.26
CA GLY A 12 43.04 -31.26 22.82
C GLY A 12 42.87 -30.22 21.71
N VAL A 13 41.65 -30.08 21.19
CA VAL A 13 41.27 -28.90 20.42
C VAL A 13 40.99 -27.81 21.44
N LYS A 14 42.07 -27.15 21.84
CA LYS A 14 42.04 -25.87 22.55
C LYS A 14 41.26 -24.90 21.64
N LEU A 15 40.01 -24.61 21.97
CA LEU A 15 39.25 -23.56 21.30
C LEU A 15 40.11 -22.28 21.34
N PRO A 16 40.44 -21.67 20.18
CA PRO A 16 41.22 -20.45 20.18
C PRO A 16 40.37 -19.33 20.78
N THR A 17 40.61 -19.01 22.05
CA THR A 17 40.05 -17.84 22.75
C THR A 17 40.71 -16.52 22.33
N ASN A 18 41.56 -16.55 21.30
CA ASN A 18 42.26 -15.40 20.78
C ASN A 18 41.92 -15.19 19.30
N ASN A 19 40.66 -14.88 19.03
CA ASN A 19 40.18 -14.21 17.81
C ASN A 19 38.80 -13.60 18.10
N LEU A 20 38.72 -12.75 19.13
CA LEU A 20 37.65 -11.73 19.27
C LEU A 20 37.92 -10.58 18.29
N GLY A 21 38.26 -10.92 17.05
CA GLY A 21 38.52 -10.02 15.94
C GLY A 21 37.59 -10.38 14.80
N SER A 22 36.63 -9.50 14.53
CA SER A 22 35.75 -9.50 13.35
C SER A 22 34.99 -10.81 13.09
N VAL A 23 33.95 -11.07 13.88
CA VAL A 23 32.76 -11.70 13.29
C VAL A 23 32.35 -10.75 12.14
N PRO A 24 32.35 -11.19 10.86
CA PRO A 24 31.96 -10.29 9.79
C PRO A 24 30.54 -9.83 10.09
N ALA A 25 30.30 -8.53 10.01
CA ALA A 25 29.00 -7.88 10.21
C ALA A 25 28.00 -8.25 9.08
N THR A 26 28.00 -9.50 8.64
CA THR A 26 27.26 -10.04 7.49
C THR A 26 26.26 -11.12 7.89
N LEU A 27 25.99 -11.34 9.18
CA LEU A 27 24.63 -11.72 9.63
C LEU A 27 23.69 -10.51 9.48
N SER A 28 23.74 -9.90 8.30
CA SER A 28 22.85 -8.88 7.81
C SER A 28 21.49 -9.54 7.69
N ALA A 29 20.74 -9.50 8.80
CA ALA A 29 19.34 -9.82 8.86
C ALA A 29 18.68 -9.26 7.59
N LYS A 30 18.26 -10.16 6.68
CA LYS A 30 17.57 -9.75 5.45
C LYS A 30 16.49 -8.77 5.89
N PRO A 31 16.47 -7.52 5.39
CA PRO A 31 15.48 -6.56 5.83
C PRO A 31 14.12 -7.17 5.53
N HIS A 32 13.36 -7.41 6.61
CA HIS A 32 12.09 -8.11 6.58
C HIS A 32 11.21 -7.49 5.49
N TRP A 33 10.56 -8.32 4.67
CA TRP A 33 9.77 -7.89 3.50
C TRP A 33 8.81 -6.73 3.82
N TYR A 34 8.29 -6.73 5.03
CA TYR A 34 7.46 -5.69 5.62
C TYR A 34 8.12 -4.29 5.64
N GLN A 35 9.41 -4.17 6.00
CA GLN A 35 10.11 -2.87 5.95
C GLN A 35 10.24 -2.33 4.53
N ARG A 36 10.44 -3.22 3.55
CA ARG A 36 10.49 -2.86 2.12
C ARG A 36 9.12 -2.37 1.63
N LEU A 37 8.04 -3.02 2.06
CA LEU A 37 6.67 -2.62 1.74
C LEU A 37 6.30 -1.28 2.39
N LYS A 38 6.62 -1.10 3.68
CA LYS A 38 6.36 0.15 4.42
C LYS A 38 7.05 1.34 3.77
N LYS A 39 8.32 1.18 3.36
CA LYS A 39 9.11 2.19 2.65
C LYS A 39 8.56 2.48 1.24
N ARG A 40 8.12 1.45 0.50
CA ARG A 40 7.60 1.60 -0.88
C ARG A 40 6.21 2.24 -0.93
N TRP A 41 5.36 1.97 0.06
CA TRP A 41 4.01 2.53 0.16
C TRP A 41 3.96 3.89 0.86
N GLY A 42 4.99 4.27 1.61
CA GLY A 42 5.08 5.56 2.29
C GLY A 42 3.97 5.78 3.32
N VAL A 43 3.43 4.69 3.86
CA VAL A 43 2.41 4.72 4.92
C VAL A 43 3.15 4.87 6.24
N LYS A 44 2.89 5.96 6.97
CA LYS A 44 3.61 6.28 8.22
C LYS A 44 3.22 5.35 9.37
N SER A 45 2.03 4.74 9.33
CA SER A 45 1.49 3.93 10.42
C SER A 45 0.63 2.78 9.87
N ASP A 46 0.78 1.58 10.42
CA ASP A 46 -0.06 0.42 10.09
C ASP A 46 -1.54 0.68 10.37
N TRP A 47 -1.80 1.52 11.37
CA TRP A 47 -3.13 2.02 11.70
C TRP A 47 -3.80 2.78 10.54
N GLN A 48 -3.00 3.55 9.79
CA GLN A 48 -3.49 4.28 8.64
C GLN A 48 -3.84 3.34 7.48
N ALA A 49 -3.07 2.28 7.25
CA ALA A 49 -3.41 1.25 6.27
C ALA A 49 -4.72 0.54 6.61
N LEU A 50 -4.93 0.20 7.88
CA LEU A 50 -6.16 -0.44 8.35
C LEU A 50 -7.39 0.47 8.13
N MET A 51 -7.29 1.75 8.49
CA MET A 51 -8.36 2.73 8.30
C MET A 51 -8.72 2.93 6.82
N ILE A 52 -7.72 2.92 5.93
CA ILE A 52 -7.93 2.96 4.48
C ILE A 52 -8.68 1.72 4.00
N PHE A 53 -8.29 0.54 4.49
CA PHE A 53 -8.95 -0.71 4.11
C PHE A 53 -10.42 -0.73 4.51
N ILE A 54 -10.73 -0.28 5.74
CA ILE A 54 -12.11 -0.10 6.23
C ILE A 54 -12.85 0.92 5.36
N THR A 55 -12.22 2.06 5.06
CA THR A 55 -12.79 3.09 4.19
C THR A 55 -13.15 2.54 2.81
N PHE A 56 -12.28 1.74 2.19
CA PHE A 56 -12.58 1.09 0.91
C PHE A 56 -13.71 0.06 1.02
N GLY A 57 -13.75 -0.70 2.12
CA GLY A 57 -14.84 -1.62 2.42
C GLY A 57 -16.20 -0.93 2.54
N CYS A 58 -16.24 0.27 3.13
CA CYS A 58 -17.46 1.07 3.22
C CYS A 58 -17.78 1.84 1.93
N ALA A 59 -16.76 2.41 1.27
CA ALA A 59 -16.92 3.19 0.05
C ALA A 59 -17.37 2.33 -1.14
N GLY A 60 -16.98 1.05 -1.17
CA GLY A 60 -17.42 0.07 -2.17
C GLY A 60 -18.94 0.02 -2.35
N PRO A 61 -19.72 -0.46 -1.37
CA PRO A 61 -21.17 -0.51 -1.47
C PRO A 61 -21.80 0.88 -1.59
N SER A 62 -21.21 1.89 -0.97
CA SER A 62 -21.71 3.27 -1.05
C SER A 62 -21.71 3.82 -2.47
N VAL A 63 -20.72 3.46 -3.30
CA VAL A 63 -20.71 3.91 -4.70
C VAL A 63 -21.84 3.29 -5.51
N LEU A 64 -22.22 2.03 -5.23
CA LEU A 64 -23.37 1.42 -5.91
C LEU A 64 -24.65 2.18 -5.56
N TYR A 65 -24.82 2.57 -4.31
CA TYR A 65 -25.98 3.35 -3.90
C TYR A 65 -26.01 4.73 -4.59
N VAL A 66 -24.87 5.43 -4.62
CA VAL A 66 -24.76 6.73 -5.29
C VAL A 66 -25.03 6.61 -6.79
N LYS A 67 -24.57 5.53 -7.46
CA LYS A 67 -24.88 5.27 -8.87
C LYS A 67 -26.39 5.25 -9.09
N ASP A 68 -27.14 4.56 -8.23
CA ASP A 68 -28.58 4.35 -8.40
C ASP A 68 -29.35 5.64 -8.16
N VAL A 69 -28.93 6.43 -7.18
CA VAL A 69 -29.46 7.78 -6.94
C VAL A 69 -29.20 8.71 -8.12
N ILE A 70 -28.00 8.67 -8.71
CA ILE A 70 -27.67 9.46 -9.92
C ILE A 70 -28.54 9.04 -11.10
N TRP A 71 -28.71 7.73 -11.34
CA TRP A 71 -29.56 7.22 -12.41
C TRP A 71 -31.03 7.61 -12.24
N TYR A 72 -31.50 7.63 -11.00
CA TYR A 72 -32.85 8.11 -10.65
C TYR A 72 -33.01 9.61 -10.93
N LEU A 73 -32.02 10.43 -10.54
CA LEU A 73 -32.03 11.89 -10.75
C LEU A 73 -31.91 12.30 -12.22
N ILE A 74 -31.08 11.61 -13.01
CA ILE A 74 -30.79 12.00 -14.39
C ILE A 74 -31.91 11.62 -15.37
N GLY A 75 -32.87 10.79 -14.96
CA GLY A 75 -34.02 10.42 -15.79
C GLY A 75 -33.60 9.71 -17.09
N ASN A 76 -33.16 8.46 -16.97
CA ASN A 76 -32.90 7.49 -18.05
C ASN A 76 -32.72 8.09 -19.48
N PRO A 77 -31.56 8.70 -19.81
CA PRO A 77 -31.38 9.33 -21.12
C PRO A 77 -31.51 8.28 -22.23
N GLN A 78 -32.38 8.53 -23.21
CA GLN A 78 -32.71 7.59 -24.30
C GLN A 78 -31.46 7.11 -25.07
N SER A 79 -30.39 7.92 -25.10
CA SER A 79 -29.15 7.59 -25.78
C SER A 79 -28.19 6.78 -24.89
N ILE A 80 -28.06 5.49 -25.19
CA ILE A 80 -27.13 4.55 -24.52
C ILE A 80 -25.69 5.03 -24.62
N TRP A 81 -25.31 5.69 -25.72
CA TRP A 81 -23.97 6.26 -25.90
C TRP A 81 -23.66 7.34 -24.87
N LEU A 82 -24.59 8.26 -24.64
CA LEU A 82 -24.40 9.32 -23.66
C LEU A 82 -24.29 8.75 -22.24
N LYS A 83 -25.07 7.71 -21.92
CA LYS A 83 -24.97 6.96 -20.66
C LYS A 83 -23.59 6.36 -20.44
N VAL A 84 -23.08 5.63 -21.43
CA VAL A 84 -21.81 4.90 -21.33
C VAL A 84 -20.63 5.85 -21.18
N VAL A 85 -20.68 7.05 -21.80
CA VAL A 85 -19.62 8.06 -21.68
C VAL A 85 -19.75 8.88 -20.40
N LEU A 86 -20.97 9.33 -20.07
CA LEU A 86 -21.21 10.15 -18.89
C LEU A 86 -20.99 9.37 -17.59
N TYR A 87 -21.27 8.06 -17.58
CA TYR A 87 -21.12 7.21 -16.40
C TYR A 87 -19.69 7.19 -15.81
N PRO A 88 -18.62 6.81 -16.56
CA PRO A 88 -17.25 6.87 -16.06
C PRO A 88 -16.81 8.30 -15.73
N ILE A 89 -17.29 9.32 -16.48
CA ILE A 89 -16.99 10.73 -16.22
C ILE A 89 -17.58 11.21 -14.90
N LEU A 90 -18.76 10.74 -14.50
CA LEU A 90 -19.41 11.15 -13.24
C LEU A 90 -18.98 10.28 -12.06
N ILE A 91 -18.84 8.96 -12.27
CA ILE A 91 -18.47 8.02 -11.21
C ILE A 91 -17.04 8.27 -10.74
N PHE A 92 -16.13 8.64 -11.65
CA PHE A 92 -14.73 8.88 -11.32
C PHE A 92 -14.54 10.02 -10.30
N PRO A 93 -15.01 11.26 -10.54
CA PRO A 93 -14.91 12.34 -9.56
C PRO A 93 -15.74 12.06 -8.31
N THR A 94 -16.93 11.45 -8.45
CA THR A 94 -17.77 11.05 -7.32
C THR A 94 -17.02 10.11 -6.36
N TYR A 95 -16.30 9.12 -6.90
CA TYR A 95 -15.50 8.19 -6.10
C TYR A 95 -14.39 8.92 -5.33
N GLN A 96 -13.74 9.90 -5.97
CA GLN A 96 -12.70 10.70 -5.31
C GLN A 96 -13.28 11.49 -4.13
N VAL A 97 -14.46 12.10 -4.30
CA VAL A 97 -15.13 12.85 -3.24
C VAL A 97 -15.58 11.92 -2.11
N LEU A 98 -16.15 10.75 -2.43
CA LEU A 98 -16.56 9.75 -1.43
C LEU A 98 -15.38 9.31 -0.57
N LEU A 99 -14.26 8.95 -1.19
CA LEU A 99 -13.04 8.58 -0.49
C LEU A 99 -12.55 9.70 0.43
N LEU A 100 -12.64 10.95 -0.02
CA LEU A 100 -12.24 12.11 0.78
C LEU A 100 -13.19 12.36 1.96
N MET A 101 -14.50 12.16 1.76
CA MET A 101 -15.53 12.26 2.80
C MET A 101 -15.33 11.20 3.89
N TYR A 102 -15.15 9.93 3.52
CA TYR A 102 -14.84 8.88 4.50
C TYR A 102 -13.49 9.11 5.19
N ALA A 103 -12.47 9.54 4.45
CA ALA A 103 -11.18 9.89 5.04
C ALA A 103 -11.27 11.04 6.04
N PHE A 104 -12.21 11.97 5.85
CA PHE A 104 -12.51 13.04 6.80
C PHE A 104 -13.13 12.48 8.09
N ILE A 105 -14.11 11.58 7.96
CA ILE A 105 -14.75 10.88 9.10
C ILE A 105 -13.71 10.11 9.93
N PHE A 106 -12.77 9.43 9.29
CA PHE A 106 -11.72 8.65 9.98
C PHE A 106 -10.47 9.46 10.37
N GLY A 107 -10.42 10.78 10.10
CA GLY A 107 -9.26 11.63 10.40
C GLY A 107 -8.01 11.34 9.56
N GLN A 108 -8.13 10.57 8.46
CA GLN A 108 -7.04 10.20 7.55
C GLN A 108 -6.96 11.10 6.29
N PHE A 109 -7.63 12.26 6.29
CA PHE A 109 -7.70 13.19 5.16
C PHE A 109 -6.34 13.52 4.55
N LYS A 110 -5.31 13.81 5.35
CA LYS A 110 -3.96 14.19 4.87
C LYS A 110 -3.30 13.12 4.01
N PHE A 111 -3.62 11.84 4.23
CA PHE A 111 -3.09 10.74 3.44
C PHE A 111 -3.76 10.67 2.07
N PHE A 112 -5.09 10.67 2.06
CA PHE A 112 -5.86 10.65 0.82
C PHE A 112 -5.61 11.90 -0.02
N TYR A 113 -5.56 13.08 0.59
CA TYR A 113 -5.23 14.33 -0.09
C TYR A 113 -3.84 14.27 -0.75
N ARG A 114 -2.82 13.71 -0.07
CA ARG A 114 -1.49 13.51 -0.65
C ARG A 114 -1.51 12.51 -1.81
N ARG A 115 -2.37 11.49 -1.77
CA ARG A 115 -2.57 10.56 -2.90
C ARG A 115 -3.26 11.26 -4.07
N TRP A 116 -4.27 12.08 -3.79
CA TRP A 116 -4.99 12.88 -4.78
C TRP A 116 -4.06 13.86 -5.49
N GLN A 117 -3.25 14.62 -4.74
CA GLN A 117 -2.22 15.50 -5.30
C GLN A 117 -1.19 14.76 -6.15
N LYS A 118 -0.72 13.59 -5.73
CA LYS A 118 0.22 12.78 -6.53
C LYS A 118 -0.42 12.25 -7.81
N LEU A 119 -1.70 11.91 -7.78
CA LEU A 119 -2.44 11.48 -8.97
C LEU A 119 -2.63 12.66 -9.93
N GLY A 120 -3.06 13.82 -9.43
CA GLY A 120 -3.19 15.05 -10.19
C GLY A 120 -1.86 15.53 -10.81
N GLN A 121 -0.74 15.45 -10.08
CA GLN A 121 0.59 15.79 -10.61
C GLN A 121 1.07 14.85 -11.72
N ARG A 122 0.60 13.60 -11.76
CA ARG A 122 0.89 12.68 -12.86
C ARG A 122 0.04 13.05 -14.08
N VAL A 123 -1.28 13.18 -13.88
CA VAL A 123 -2.22 13.57 -14.95
C VAL A 123 -1.84 14.92 -15.56
N GLY A 124 -1.54 15.92 -14.73
CA GLY A 124 -1.07 17.23 -15.17
C GLY A 124 0.21 17.16 -15.99
N ARG A 125 1.16 16.28 -15.64
CA ARG A 125 2.37 16.05 -16.46
C ARG A 125 2.06 15.48 -17.84
N TYR A 126 1.08 14.59 -17.95
CA TYR A 126 0.66 14.05 -19.25
C TYR A 126 -0.07 15.11 -20.08
N PHE A 127 -0.92 15.93 -19.46
CA PHE A 127 -1.57 17.05 -20.12
C PHE A 127 -0.57 18.12 -20.57
N SER A 128 0.35 18.56 -19.70
CA SER A 128 1.37 19.55 -20.07
C SER A 128 2.29 19.05 -21.18
N ARG A 129 2.55 17.74 -21.26
CA ARG A 129 3.30 17.15 -22.37
C ARG A 129 2.47 17.07 -23.64
N ALA A 130 1.24 16.56 -23.57
CA ALA A 130 0.35 16.46 -24.73
C ALA A 130 0.02 17.83 -25.34
N PHE A 131 -0.10 18.87 -24.51
CA PHE A 131 -0.36 20.24 -24.94
C PHE A 131 0.88 20.96 -25.48
N ILE A 132 2.09 20.55 -25.10
CA ILE A 132 3.36 21.10 -25.65
C ILE A 132 3.70 20.51 -27.02
N TYR A 133 3.20 19.32 -27.35
CA TYR A 133 3.45 18.62 -28.62
C TYR A 133 2.34 18.84 -29.68
N MET A 134 1.30 19.61 -29.35
CA MET A 134 0.20 20.00 -30.24
C MET A 134 0.32 21.48 -30.60
#